data_AF-A0A819ZZ41-F1
#
_entry.id   AF-A0A819ZZ41-F1
#
_cell.length_a   1.000
_cell.length_b   1.000
_cell.length_c   1.000
_cell.angle_alpha   90.00
_cell.angle_beta   90.00
_cell.angle_gamma   90.00
#
_symmetry.space_group_name_H-M   'P 1'
#
loop_
_entity.id
_entity.type
_entity.pdbx_description
1 polymer ?
#
loop_
_entity_poly.entity_id
_entity_poly.type
_entity_poly.pdbx_seq_one_letter_code
_entity_poly.pdbx_strand_id
1 'polypeptide(L)'
;MFQTDILIDTSVLPSSIMSLRDDNFIDFVKEEAGHAAAALLELQGINSVKSLLMTDDVCAIMNVKNKSLDAFKNNYGYMQDDGACILQPGVKGNIEYLISLLKTKCVDDAKLVKSSKRNQLSSSLTITTNTSSTIRKPTSSILSDSSPETISSKSSNLSVAEHKSYIIDTLNNWCKYNKSKDNNERFSLVEGKDYFISLQNDSTGTLKGNIKCSCEKWTTLVFRRGKFQLSNFGRHLQVSSPSSTHNRQSLITSENVLQQIASPNLIPITPPSDTIQSHSTSVTASSISNSTEDDETCDENIIEQPSSLKTKRQAKRKVQTIESLHNTRESAKRTRRR
;
A
#
# COMPACT_ATOMS: atom_id res chain seq x y z
N MET A 1 -16.87 -4.39 -10.60
CA MET A 1 -15.53 -5.02 -10.70
C MET A 1 -14.62 -3.96 -11.31
N PHE A 2 -13.80 -3.28 -10.51
CA PHE A 2 -13.00 -2.14 -10.97
C PHE A 2 -11.71 -2.65 -11.61
N GLN A 3 -11.43 -2.25 -12.85
CA GLN A 3 -10.07 -2.28 -13.41
C GLN A 3 -9.39 -0.98 -12.99
N THR A 4 -8.77 -0.99 -11.81
CA THR A 4 -7.73 -0.02 -11.51
C THR A 4 -6.48 -0.46 -12.25
N ASP A 5 -6.23 0.09 -13.43
CA ASP A 5 -4.91 0.04 -14.09
C ASP A 5 -3.94 0.91 -13.29
N ILE A 6 -3.74 0.55 -12.02
CA ILE A 6 -2.60 1.04 -11.24
C ILE A 6 -1.40 0.53 -12.01
N LEU A 7 -0.54 1.44 -12.45
CA LEU A 7 0.74 1.09 -13.04
C LEU A 7 1.56 0.38 -11.95
N ILE A 8 1.48 -0.94 -11.92
CA ILE A 8 2.19 -1.78 -10.95
C ILE A 8 3.63 -1.91 -11.45
N ASP A 9 4.57 -1.34 -10.71
CA ASP A 9 5.99 -1.46 -11.01
C ASP A 9 6.51 -2.80 -10.47
N THR A 10 6.83 -3.72 -11.36
CA THR A 10 7.39 -5.03 -11.02
C THR A 10 8.92 -5.02 -10.92
N SER A 11 9.59 -3.90 -11.22
CA SER A 11 11.06 -3.82 -11.21
C SER A 11 11.66 -3.95 -9.81
N VAL A 12 10.88 -3.64 -8.78
CA VAL A 12 11.26 -3.79 -7.37
C VAL A 12 11.25 -5.24 -6.89
N LEU A 13 10.66 -6.17 -7.65
CA LEU A 13 10.58 -7.58 -7.26
C LEU A 13 11.91 -8.30 -7.55
N PRO A 14 12.36 -9.19 -6.66
CA PRO A 14 13.47 -10.10 -6.95
C PRO A 14 13.22 -10.90 -8.23
N SER A 15 14.25 -11.12 -9.03
CA SER A 15 14.15 -11.94 -10.26
C SER A 15 13.73 -13.38 -9.98
N SER A 16 14.08 -13.91 -8.80
CA SER A 16 13.74 -15.26 -8.34
C SER A 16 12.37 -15.37 -7.67
N ILE A 17 11.56 -14.29 -7.64
CA ILE A 17 10.33 -14.23 -6.83
C ILE A 17 9.37 -15.39 -7.12
N MET A 18 9.24 -15.81 -8.38
CA MET A 18 8.36 -16.90 -8.82
C MET A 18 8.76 -18.27 -8.29
N SER A 19 9.98 -18.40 -7.77
CA SER A 19 10.54 -19.65 -7.23
C SER A 19 10.51 -19.71 -5.70
N LEU A 20 10.14 -18.61 -5.01
CA LEU A 20 10.10 -18.60 -3.54
C LEU A 20 9.04 -19.57 -2.99
N ARG A 21 9.40 -20.24 -1.89
CA ARG A 21 8.59 -21.21 -1.16
C ARG A 21 8.86 -21.15 0.34
N ASP A 22 7.91 -21.68 1.11
CA ASP A 22 7.98 -21.87 2.55
C ASP A 22 8.40 -20.58 3.26
N ASP A 23 9.34 -20.64 4.19
CA ASP A 23 9.75 -19.52 5.02
C ASP A 23 10.23 -18.32 4.19
N ASN A 24 10.97 -18.56 3.09
CA ASN A 24 11.46 -17.48 2.22
C ASN A 24 10.31 -16.72 1.55
N PHE A 25 9.23 -17.42 1.19
CA PHE A 25 8.04 -16.78 0.64
C PHE A 25 7.30 -15.98 1.72
N ILE A 26 7.14 -16.56 2.92
CA ILE A 26 6.47 -15.88 4.02
C ILE A 26 7.22 -14.63 4.47
N ASP A 27 8.55 -14.68 4.55
CA ASP A 27 9.36 -13.51 4.92
C ASP A 27 9.28 -12.41 3.88
N PHE A 28 9.29 -12.76 2.60
CA PHE A 28 8.98 -11.80 1.53
C PHE A 28 7.59 -11.17 1.70
N VAL A 29 6.56 -11.95 2.03
CA VAL A 29 5.20 -11.41 2.26
C VAL A 29 5.18 -10.48 3.47
N LYS A 30 5.92 -10.79 4.54
CA LYS A 30 6.03 -9.91 5.73
C LYS A 30 6.61 -8.56 5.37
N GLU A 31 7.66 -8.54 4.54
CA GLU A 31 8.28 -7.31 4.05
C GLU A 31 7.37 -6.55 3.08
N GLU A 32 6.71 -7.27 2.17
CA GLU A 32 5.99 -6.66 1.05
C GLU A 32 4.55 -6.24 1.40
N ALA A 33 3.82 -7.08 2.14
CA ALA A 33 2.41 -6.91 2.49
C ALA A 33 2.14 -6.76 3.99
N GLY A 34 3.15 -6.95 4.84
CA GLY A 34 3.07 -6.81 6.30
C GLY A 34 2.80 -8.12 7.03
N HIS A 35 3.06 -8.13 8.34
CA HIS A 35 2.96 -9.34 9.17
C HIS A 35 1.55 -9.93 9.23
N ALA A 36 0.52 -9.09 9.24
CA ALA A 36 -0.87 -9.55 9.25
C ALA A 36 -1.23 -10.35 7.98
N ALA A 37 -0.74 -9.91 6.82
CA ALA A 37 -0.96 -10.60 5.55
C ALA A 37 -0.22 -11.95 5.54
N ALA A 38 1.04 -11.96 5.96
CA ALA A 38 1.83 -13.19 6.06
C ALA A 38 1.17 -14.23 6.98
N ALA A 39 0.75 -13.83 8.18
CA ALA A 39 0.08 -14.72 9.12
C ALA A 39 -1.24 -15.29 8.54
N LEU A 40 -2.00 -14.50 7.76
CA LEU A 40 -3.21 -14.98 7.09
C LEU A 40 -2.89 -16.04 6.02
N LEU A 41 -1.80 -15.87 5.27
CA LEU A 41 -1.36 -16.86 4.28
C LEU A 41 -0.88 -18.15 4.95
N GLU A 42 -0.12 -18.05 6.04
CA GLU A 42 0.33 -19.20 6.83
C GLU A 42 -0.85 -20.00 7.39
N LEU A 43 -1.89 -19.32 7.91
CA LEU A 43 -3.11 -19.97 8.41
C LEU A 43 -3.85 -20.78 7.33
N GLN A 44 -3.72 -20.39 6.07
CA GLN A 44 -4.28 -21.10 4.93
C GLN A 44 -3.35 -22.17 4.34
N GLY A 45 -2.11 -22.27 4.84
CA GLY A 45 -1.09 -23.12 4.24
C GLY A 45 -0.63 -22.61 2.86
N ILE A 46 -0.81 -21.33 2.56
CA ILE A 46 -0.33 -20.70 1.33
C ILE A 46 1.14 -20.32 1.55
N ASN A 47 2.04 -21.16 1.04
CA ASN A 47 3.49 -21.06 1.27
C ASN A 47 4.29 -20.84 -0.02
N SER A 48 3.66 -20.47 -1.12
CA SER A 48 4.37 -20.16 -2.38
C SER A 48 3.60 -19.17 -3.24
N VAL A 49 4.31 -18.52 -4.18
CA VAL A 49 3.68 -17.66 -5.19
C VAL A 49 2.64 -18.42 -5.99
N LYS A 50 2.95 -19.66 -6.40
CA LYS A 50 2.02 -20.49 -7.19
C LYS A 50 0.74 -20.78 -6.42
N SER A 51 0.82 -21.20 -5.15
CA SER A 51 -0.38 -21.46 -4.34
C SER A 51 -1.21 -20.19 -4.13
N LEU A 52 -0.55 -19.04 -3.90
CA LEU A 52 -1.23 -17.76 -3.73
C LEU A 52 -2.01 -17.37 -4.99
N LEU A 53 -1.37 -17.46 -6.16
CA LEU A 53 -1.99 -17.09 -7.44
C LEU A 53 -3.12 -18.02 -7.89
N MET A 54 -3.13 -19.27 -7.41
CA MET A 54 -4.18 -20.25 -7.66
C MET A 54 -5.34 -20.16 -6.67
N THR A 55 -5.23 -19.31 -5.64
CA THR A 55 -6.29 -19.11 -4.64
C THR A 55 -7.23 -18.03 -5.12
N ASP A 56 -8.52 -18.36 -5.26
CA ASP A 56 -9.54 -17.42 -5.78
C ASP A 56 -9.79 -16.24 -4.84
N ASP A 57 -10.07 -16.54 -3.56
CA ASP A 57 -10.28 -15.53 -2.51
C ASP A 57 -9.52 -15.93 -1.23
N VAL A 58 -8.39 -15.28 -1.02
CA VAL A 58 -7.55 -15.45 0.18
C VAL A 58 -8.29 -15.00 1.45
N CYS A 59 -9.22 -14.06 1.37
CA CYS A 59 -9.94 -13.58 2.55
C CYS A 59 -11.11 -14.48 2.94
N ALA A 60 -11.50 -15.45 2.11
CA ALA A 60 -12.65 -16.33 2.35
C ALA A 60 -12.53 -17.14 3.65
N ILE A 61 -11.30 -17.45 4.10
CA ILE A 61 -11.06 -18.17 5.36
C ILE A 61 -11.62 -17.41 6.58
N MET A 62 -11.77 -16.09 6.51
CA MET A 62 -12.31 -15.28 7.61
C MET A 62 -13.75 -15.64 7.97
N ASN A 63 -14.50 -16.22 7.02
CA ASN A 63 -15.88 -16.68 7.22
C ASN A 63 -15.96 -18.05 7.92
N VAL A 64 -14.83 -18.74 8.09
CA VAL A 64 -14.78 -20.05 8.76
C VAL A 64 -14.82 -19.87 10.27
N LYS A 65 -15.65 -20.67 10.94
CA LYS A 65 -15.71 -20.76 12.41
C LYS A 65 -14.65 -21.75 12.89
N ASN A 66 -13.51 -21.25 13.34
CA ASN A 66 -12.41 -22.09 13.83
C ASN A 66 -11.69 -21.38 14.98
N LYS A 67 -11.49 -22.08 16.10
CA LYS A 67 -10.78 -21.58 17.30
C LYS A 67 -9.37 -21.07 16.99
N SER A 68 -8.67 -21.70 16.06
CA SER A 68 -7.34 -21.25 15.64
C SER A 68 -7.35 -19.91 14.89
N LEU A 69 -8.48 -19.55 14.27
CA LEU A 69 -8.66 -18.26 13.61
C LEU A 69 -9.12 -17.17 14.58
N ASP A 70 -9.72 -17.51 15.71
CA ASP A 70 -10.26 -16.52 16.65
C ASP A 70 -9.16 -15.58 17.17
N ALA A 71 -7.98 -16.11 17.49
CA ALA A 71 -6.83 -15.30 17.87
C ALA A 71 -6.40 -14.33 16.76
N PHE A 72 -6.42 -14.78 15.50
CA PHE A 72 -6.10 -13.92 14.36
C PHE A 72 -7.15 -12.84 14.14
N LYS A 73 -8.45 -13.20 14.21
CA LYS A 73 -9.58 -12.27 14.08
C LYS A 73 -9.54 -11.17 15.13
N ASN A 74 -9.18 -11.51 16.36
CA ASN A 74 -9.04 -10.54 17.44
C ASN A 74 -7.86 -9.58 17.23
N ASN A 75 -6.78 -10.03 16.59
CA ASN A 75 -5.58 -9.22 16.36
C ASN A 75 -5.70 -8.31 15.13
N TYR A 76 -6.34 -8.77 14.06
CA TYR A 76 -6.31 -8.13 12.73
C TYR A 76 -7.69 -7.87 12.11
N GLY A 77 -8.76 -8.15 12.84
CA GLY A 77 -10.14 -7.92 12.41
C GLY A 77 -10.90 -6.99 13.34
N TYR A 78 -12.08 -6.59 12.88
CA TYR A 78 -13.11 -5.91 13.66
C TYR A 78 -14.26 -6.88 13.86
N MET A 79 -14.50 -7.28 15.10
CA MET A 79 -15.66 -8.09 15.46
C MET A 79 -16.90 -7.19 15.52
N GLN A 80 -17.98 -7.62 14.88
CA GLN A 80 -19.30 -6.99 14.92
C GLN A 80 -20.17 -7.66 16.00
N ASP A 81 -21.25 -6.98 16.40
CA ASP A 81 -22.15 -7.44 17.46
C ASP A 81 -22.87 -8.75 17.12
N ASP A 82 -23.04 -9.05 15.83
CA ASP A 82 -23.61 -10.31 15.32
C ASP A 82 -22.59 -11.47 15.27
N GLY A 83 -21.34 -11.21 15.68
CA GLY A 83 -20.24 -12.16 15.64
C GLY A 83 -19.55 -12.26 14.27
N ALA A 84 -19.95 -11.47 13.27
CA ALA A 84 -19.21 -11.36 12.02
C ALA A 84 -17.86 -10.66 12.25
N CYS A 85 -16.87 -11.00 11.44
CA CYS A 85 -15.53 -10.41 11.52
C CYS A 85 -15.18 -9.76 10.19
N ILE A 86 -14.86 -8.47 10.24
CA ILE A 86 -14.36 -7.71 9.08
C ILE A 86 -12.85 -7.61 9.21
N LEU A 87 -12.11 -8.17 8.25
CA LEU A 87 -10.65 -8.02 8.19
C LEU A 87 -10.29 -6.53 8.02
N GLN A 88 -9.24 -6.07 8.70
CA GLN A 88 -8.75 -4.70 8.55
C GLN A 88 -8.51 -4.37 7.06
N PRO A 89 -9.07 -3.26 6.53
CA PRO A 89 -9.00 -2.93 5.11
C PRO A 89 -7.56 -2.88 4.55
N GLY A 90 -6.60 -2.46 5.38
CA GLY A 90 -5.18 -2.43 5.00
C GLY A 90 -4.61 -3.81 4.72
N VAL A 91 -5.01 -4.84 5.49
CA VAL A 91 -4.54 -6.22 5.29
C VAL A 91 -5.06 -6.77 3.97
N LYS A 92 -6.38 -6.63 3.74
CA LYS A 92 -7.02 -7.06 2.49
C LYS A 92 -6.40 -6.36 1.27
N GLY A 93 -6.29 -5.04 1.32
CA GLY A 93 -5.71 -4.25 0.23
C GLY A 93 -4.26 -4.61 -0.08
N ASN A 94 -3.44 -4.86 0.94
CA ASN A 94 -2.05 -5.29 0.74
C ASN A 94 -1.95 -6.67 0.06
N ILE A 95 -2.82 -7.61 0.42
CA ILE A 95 -2.86 -8.94 -0.21
C ILE A 95 -3.30 -8.83 -1.67
N GLU A 96 -4.38 -8.09 -1.95
CA GLU A 96 -4.88 -7.87 -3.32
C GLU A 96 -3.84 -7.19 -4.20
N TYR A 97 -3.13 -6.19 -3.65
CA TYR A 97 -2.02 -5.53 -4.32
C TYR A 97 -0.89 -6.51 -4.62
N LEU A 98 -0.47 -7.32 -3.64
CA LEU A 98 0.57 -8.33 -3.81
C LEU A 98 0.21 -9.36 -4.89
N ILE A 99 -1.03 -9.87 -4.88
CA ILE A 99 -1.51 -10.80 -5.91
C ILE A 99 -1.44 -10.16 -7.30
N SER A 100 -1.88 -8.91 -7.41
CA SER A 100 -1.85 -8.17 -8.68
C SER A 100 -0.41 -7.98 -9.18
N LEU A 101 0.50 -7.61 -8.27
CA LEU A 101 1.93 -7.46 -8.52
C LEU A 101 2.58 -8.76 -9.02
N LEU A 102 2.28 -9.88 -8.38
CA LEU A 102 2.78 -11.20 -8.80
C LEU A 102 2.16 -11.66 -10.13
N LYS A 103 0.87 -11.38 -10.39
CA LYS A 103 0.23 -11.67 -11.68
C LYS A 103 0.91 -10.93 -12.83
N THR A 104 1.15 -9.63 -12.67
CA THR A 104 1.84 -8.81 -13.67
C THR A 104 3.24 -9.36 -13.96
N LYS A 105 4.00 -9.66 -12.90
CA LYS A 105 5.35 -10.23 -13.04
C LYS A 105 5.34 -11.58 -13.76
N CYS A 106 4.36 -12.44 -13.48
CA CYS A 106 4.22 -13.73 -14.16
C CYS A 106 3.96 -13.57 -15.66
N VAL A 107 3.18 -12.56 -16.06
CA VAL A 107 2.93 -12.23 -17.47
C VAL A 107 4.20 -11.72 -18.15
N ASP A 108 4.98 -10.87 -17.47
CA ASP A 108 6.21 -10.31 -18.02
C ASP A 108 7.30 -11.36 -18.21
N ASP A 109 7.47 -12.28 -17.25
CA ASP A 109 8.40 -13.40 -17.39
C ASP A 109 8.00 -14.32 -18.57
N ALA A 110 6.70 -14.54 -18.78
CA ALA A 110 6.21 -15.32 -19.92
C ALA A 110 6.47 -14.63 -21.28
N LYS A 111 6.47 -13.29 -21.33
CA LYS A 111 6.84 -12.53 -22.55
C LYS A 111 8.33 -12.67 -22.86
N LEU A 112 9.20 -12.64 -21.85
CA LEU A 112 10.65 -12.78 -22.00
C LEU A 112 11.05 -14.16 -22.56
N VAL A 113 10.39 -15.23 -22.11
CA VAL A 113 10.65 -16.59 -22.64
C VAL A 113 10.25 -16.69 -24.12
N LYS A 114 9.18 -16.03 -24.54
CA LYS A 114 8.71 -16.04 -25.93
C LYS A 114 9.63 -15.27 -26.87
N SER A 115 10.22 -14.15 -26.43
CA SER A 115 11.13 -13.36 -27.27
C SER A 115 12.48 -14.06 -27.48
N SER A 116 12.99 -14.76 -26.47
CA SER A 116 14.25 -15.49 -26.55
C SER A 116 14.24 -16.61 -27.61
N LYS A 117 13.11 -17.32 -27.76
CA LYS A 117 13.00 -18.45 -28.70
C LYS A 117 13.01 -18.04 -30.18
N ARG A 118 12.73 -16.77 -30.51
CA ARG A 118 12.65 -16.29 -31.91
C ARG A 118 14.01 -16.12 -32.58
N ASN A 119 15.08 -15.91 -31.81
CA ASN A 119 16.41 -15.62 -32.35
C ASN A 119 17.31 -16.85 -32.54
N GLN A 120 16.82 -18.06 -32.27
CA GLN A 120 17.59 -19.30 -32.47
C GLN A 120 17.27 -20.06 -33.76
N LEU A 121 16.36 -19.55 -34.61
CA LEU A 121 15.96 -20.21 -35.86
C LEU A 121 16.67 -19.68 -37.12
N SER A 122 17.69 -18.85 -36.96
CA SER A 122 18.54 -18.36 -38.06
C SER A 122 19.99 -18.85 -37.98
N SER A 123 20.24 -20.03 -37.38
CA SER A 123 21.44 -20.79 -37.77
C SER A 123 21.12 -21.49 -39.09
N SER A 124 21.49 -20.81 -40.18
CA SER A 124 21.61 -21.41 -41.50
C SER A 124 22.32 -22.75 -41.37
N LEU A 125 21.64 -23.79 -41.84
CA LEU A 125 22.12 -25.15 -41.89
C LEU A 125 23.25 -25.22 -42.92
N THR A 126 24.49 -24.88 -42.53
CA THR A 126 25.66 -25.16 -43.35
C THR A 126 25.90 -26.67 -43.29
N ILE A 127 25.29 -27.38 -44.23
CA ILE A 127 25.58 -28.78 -44.53
C ILE A 127 27.08 -28.84 -44.89
N THR A 128 27.91 -29.17 -43.92
CA THR A 128 29.32 -29.44 -44.14
C THR A 128 29.43 -30.95 -44.28
N THR A 129 29.51 -31.39 -45.53
CA THR A 129 29.82 -32.76 -45.91
C THR A 129 31.15 -33.17 -45.26
N ASN A 130 31.08 -34.11 -44.33
CA ASN A 130 32.24 -34.78 -43.74
C ASN A 130 32.92 -35.63 -44.81
N THR A 131 33.95 -35.07 -45.45
CA THR A 131 35.01 -35.84 -46.10
C THR A 131 36.05 -36.16 -45.03
N SER A 132 36.31 -37.45 -44.83
CA SER A 132 37.33 -37.97 -43.91
C SER A 132 38.71 -37.38 -44.23
N SER A 133 39.44 -36.89 -43.22
CA SER A 133 40.88 -37.15 -43.05
C SER A 133 41.48 -36.51 -41.79
N THR A 134 42.26 -37.34 -41.09
CA THR A 134 43.55 -37.03 -40.44
C THR A 134 43.62 -36.09 -39.24
N ILE A 135 43.75 -36.74 -38.07
CA ILE A 135 44.75 -36.52 -37.01
C ILE A 135 45.51 -35.17 -37.07
N ARG A 136 45.26 -34.28 -36.09
CA ARG A 136 46.32 -33.55 -35.38
C ARG A 136 45.81 -32.97 -34.06
N LYS A 137 46.66 -33.11 -33.05
CA LYS A 137 46.56 -32.71 -31.63
C LYS A 137 47.26 -31.33 -31.46
N PRO A 138 47.37 -30.79 -30.24
CA PRO A 138 46.54 -29.74 -29.63
C PRO A 138 47.28 -28.38 -29.49
N THR A 139 46.57 -27.23 -29.44
CA THR A 139 47.19 -25.97 -28.98
C THR A 139 46.21 -25.04 -28.25
N SER A 140 46.73 -24.58 -27.11
CA SER A 140 46.34 -23.61 -26.09
C SER A 140 45.40 -22.43 -26.37
N SER A 141 44.78 -22.02 -25.25
CA SER A 141 44.55 -20.65 -24.76
C SER A 141 43.70 -19.69 -25.58
N ILE A 142 42.61 -19.22 -24.98
CA ILE A 142 42.36 -17.78 -24.73
C ILE A 142 41.38 -17.71 -23.54
N LEU A 143 41.84 -17.12 -22.44
CA LEU A 143 41.02 -16.63 -21.35
C LEU A 143 40.30 -15.38 -21.86
N SER A 144 38.99 -15.46 -22.06
CA SER A 144 38.15 -14.28 -22.25
C SER A 144 37.73 -13.77 -20.87
N ASP A 145 38.40 -12.71 -20.48
CA ASP A 145 38.15 -11.90 -19.29
C ASP A 145 36.81 -11.19 -19.45
N SER A 146 35.71 -11.87 -19.09
CA SER A 146 34.38 -11.27 -19.02
C SER A 146 34.29 -10.48 -17.73
N SER A 147 34.71 -9.22 -17.81
CA SER A 147 34.46 -8.20 -16.79
C SER A 147 32.97 -8.21 -16.43
N PRO A 148 32.59 -8.39 -15.15
CA PRO A 148 31.20 -8.31 -14.76
C PRO A 148 30.76 -6.87 -14.91
N GLU A 149 29.99 -6.57 -15.95
CA GLU A 149 29.19 -5.36 -16.01
C GLU A 149 28.32 -5.34 -14.75
N THR A 150 28.73 -4.54 -13.78
CA THR A 150 27.92 -4.16 -12.64
C THR A 150 26.64 -3.57 -13.19
N ILE A 151 25.59 -4.37 -13.21
CA ILE A 151 24.23 -3.96 -13.54
C ILE A 151 23.86 -2.94 -12.47
N SER A 152 24.18 -1.68 -12.74
CA SER A 152 23.74 -0.54 -11.96
C SER A 152 22.23 -0.53 -12.11
N SER A 153 21.56 -1.09 -11.10
CA SER A 153 20.10 -1.07 -10.96
C SER A 153 19.67 0.37 -11.14
N LYS A 154 19.21 0.71 -12.36
CA LYS A 154 18.58 1.98 -12.67
C LYS A 154 17.44 2.12 -11.69
N SER A 155 17.67 2.79 -10.56
CA SER A 155 16.61 3.16 -9.65
C SER A 155 15.70 4.05 -10.48
N SER A 156 14.49 3.56 -10.75
CA SER A 156 13.39 4.24 -11.41
C SER A 156 12.87 5.35 -10.49
N ASN A 157 13.76 6.30 -10.16
CA ASN A 157 13.42 7.50 -9.42
C ASN A 157 12.71 8.42 -10.40
N LEU A 158 11.39 8.48 -10.28
CA LEU A 158 10.59 9.47 -10.98
C LEU A 158 11.13 10.86 -10.65
N SER A 159 11.15 11.74 -11.64
CA SER A 159 11.41 13.15 -11.43
C SER A 159 10.35 13.77 -10.52
N VAL A 160 10.70 14.92 -9.91
CA VAL A 160 9.76 15.66 -9.04
C VAL A 160 8.47 16.01 -9.79
N ALA A 161 8.56 16.33 -11.08
CA ALA A 161 7.40 16.63 -11.92
C ALA A 161 6.51 15.39 -12.12
N GLU A 162 7.10 14.22 -12.40
CA GLU A 162 6.36 12.96 -12.55
C GLU A 162 5.67 12.55 -11.24
N HIS A 163 6.33 12.75 -10.11
CA HIS A 163 5.70 12.55 -8.79
C HIS A 163 4.51 13.47 -8.56
N LYS A 164 4.63 14.75 -8.96
CA LYS A 164 3.53 15.70 -8.85
C LYS A 164 2.34 15.28 -9.71
N SER A 165 2.57 14.93 -10.97
CA SER A 165 1.52 14.42 -11.87
C SER A 165 0.85 13.16 -11.31
N TYR A 166 1.64 12.21 -10.80
CA TYR A 166 1.11 11.01 -10.17
C TYR A 166 0.16 11.30 -8.99
N ILE A 167 0.52 12.27 -8.12
CA ILE A 167 -0.34 12.68 -6.99
C ILE A 167 -1.66 13.26 -7.51
N ILE A 168 -1.61 14.16 -8.50
CA ILE A 168 -2.78 14.79 -9.11
C ILE A 168 -3.70 13.74 -9.75
N ASP A 169 -3.14 12.84 -10.55
CA ASP A 169 -3.90 11.76 -11.21
C ASP A 169 -4.57 10.85 -10.19
N THR A 170 -3.86 10.52 -9.11
CA THR A 170 -4.41 9.70 -8.03
C THR A 170 -5.59 10.40 -7.33
N LEU A 171 -5.49 11.70 -7.05
CA LEU A 171 -6.59 12.49 -6.49
C LEU A 171 -7.78 12.58 -7.44
N ASN A 172 -7.53 12.80 -8.73
CA ASN A 172 -8.58 12.87 -9.75
C ASN A 172 -9.33 11.54 -9.88
N ASN A 173 -8.61 10.43 -9.88
CA ASN A 173 -9.20 9.09 -9.91
C ASN A 173 -10.01 8.81 -8.64
N TRP A 174 -9.51 9.22 -7.48
CA TRP A 174 -10.26 9.13 -6.22
C TRP A 174 -11.54 9.99 -6.25
N CYS A 175 -11.50 11.20 -6.80
CA CYS A 175 -12.70 12.04 -6.96
C CYS A 175 -13.73 11.40 -7.88
N LYS A 176 -13.30 10.90 -9.06
CA LYS A 176 -14.18 10.19 -10.00
C LYS A 176 -14.86 8.99 -9.35
N TYR A 177 -14.12 8.23 -8.54
CA TYR A 177 -14.64 7.08 -7.82
C TYR A 177 -15.73 7.50 -6.82
N ASN A 178 -15.47 8.49 -5.95
CA ASN A 178 -16.47 8.90 -4.94
C ASN A 178 -17.68 9.62 -5.56
N LYS A 179 -17.51 10.34 -6.67
CA LYS A 179 -18.62 10.90 -7.46
C LYS A 179 -19.63 9.83 -7.86
N SER A 180 -19.15 8.65 -8.28
CA SER A 180 -20.03 7.52 -8.64
C SER A 180 -20.69 6.84 -7.44
N LYS A 181 -20.06 6.91 -6.26
CA LYS A 181 -20.53 6.24 -5.05
C LYS A 181 -21.60 7.06 -4.31
N ASP A 182 -21.39 8.38 -4.21
CA ASP A 182 -22.21 9.27 -3.38
C ASP A 182 -23.25 10.07 -4.21
N ASN A 183 -23.39 9.77 -5.51
CA ASN A 183 -24.22 10.52 -6.47
C ASN A 183 -23.95 12.04 -6.45
N ASN A 184 -22.75 12.46 -6.02
CA ASN A 184 -22.39 13.86 -5.90
C ASN A 184 -21.66 14.33 -7.16
N GLU A 185 -22.40 14.86 -8.12
CA GLU A 185 -21.86 15.31 -9.40
C GLU A 185 -20.79 16.41 -9.27
N ARG A 186 -20.76 17.13 -8.14
CA ARG A 186 -19.85 18.26 -7.93
C ARG A 186 -18.56 17.90 -7.20
N PHE A 187 -18.30 16.62 -6.94
CA PHE A 187 -17.10 16.21 -6.25
C PHE A 187 -15.86 16.29 -7.18
N SER A 188 -15.18 17.43 -7.15
CA SER A 188 -13.92 17.67 -7.85
C SER A 188 -12.96 18.46 -6.97
N LEU A 189 -11.69 18.09 -6.98
CA LEU A 189 -10.61 18.83 -6.32
C LEU A 189 -9.71 19.47 -7.38
N VAL A 190 -9.45 20.76 -7.26
CA VAL A 190 -8.61 21.53 -8.19
C VAL A 190 -7.34 21.99 -7.46
N GLU A 191 -6.17 21.63 -7.98
CA GLU A 191 -4.88 22.11 -7.45
C GLU A 191 -4.81 23.64 -7.57
N GLY A 192 -4.35 24.32 -6.53
CA GLY A 192 -4.29 25.78 -6.43
C GLY A 192 -5.55 26.42 -5.85
N LYS A 193 -6.66 25.66 -5.75
CA LYS A 193 -7.92 26.13 -5.20
C LYS A 193 -8.33 25.33 -3.96
N ASP A 194 -8.41 24.01 -4.10
CA ASP A 194 -8.87 23.12 -3.05
C ASP A 194 -7.71 22.49 -2.28
N TYR A 195 -6.55 22.38 -2.93
CA TYR A 195 -5.33 21.89 -2.31
C TYR A 195 -4.06 22.43 -3.01
N PHE A 196 -2.92 22.35 -2.32
CA PHE A 196 -1.60 22.67 -2.86
C PHE A 196 -0.62 21.54 -2.56
N ILE A 197 0.16 21.11 -3.57
CA ILE A 197 1.20 20.08 -3.41
C ILE A 197 2.56 20.78 -3.25
N SER A 198 3.31 20.39 -2.20
CA SER A 198 4.70 20.79 -1.99
C SER A 198 5.59 19.54 -1.98
N LEU A 199 6.49 19.44 -2.97
CA LEU A 199 7.51 18.39 -3.06
C LEU A 199 8.88 19.03 -2.90
N GLN A 200 9.66 18.55 -1.94
CA GLN A 200 10.99 19.09 -1.65
C GLN A 200 11.93 17.95 -1.24
N ASN A 201 13.17 17.99 -1.71
CA ASN A 201 14.21 17.12 -1.17
C ASN A 201 14.66 17.68 0.19
N ASP A 202 14.76 16.81 1.19
CA ASP A 202 15.33 17.23 2.47
C ASP A 202 16.87 17.27 2.42
N SER A 203 17.49 17.61 3.56
CA SER A 203 18.95 17.65 3.69
C SER A 203 19.64 16.31 3.42
N THR A 204 18.89 15.20 3.46
CA THR A 204 19.41 13.85 3.17
C THR A 204 19.27 13.48 1.69
N GLY A 205 18.67 14.36 0.87
CA GLY A 205 18.32 14.06 -0.52
C GLY A 205 17.06 13.21 -0.66
N THR A 206 16.33 12.94 0.43
CA THR A 206 15.09 12.18 0.41
C THR A 206 13.94 13.09 -0.02
N LEU A 207 13.20 12.69 -1.05
CA LEU A 207 12.04 13.44 -1.53
C LEU A 207 10.89 13.37 -0.52
N LYS A 208 10.52 14.51 0.05
CA LYS A 208 9.36 14.69 0.92
C LYS A 208 8.21 15.33 0.16
N GLY A 209 7.00 14.88 0.44
CA GLY A 209 5.77 15.41 -0.14
C GLY A 209 4.77 15.80 0.92
N ASN A 210 4.18 16.98 0.78
CA ASN A 210 3.10 17.45 1.64
C ASN A 210 1.96 18.00 0.77
N ILE A 211 0.72 17.79 1.22
CA ILE A 211 -0.46 18.41 0.61
C ILE A 211 -1.11 19.33 1.64
N LYS A 212 -1.27 20.61 1.29
CA LYS A 212 -2.06 21.58 2.06
C LYS A 212 -3.49 21.57 1.54
N CYS A 213 -4.45 21.30 2.41
CA CYS A 213 -5.87 21.43 2.09
C CYS A 213 -6.32 22.90 2.12
N SER A 214 -7.44 23.24 1.49
CA SER A 214 -8.06 24.57 1.58
C SER A 214 -8.47 24.96 3.00
N CYS A 215 -8.70 23.99 3.89
CA CYS A 215 -8.86 24.23 5.34
C CYS A 215 -7.53 24.48 6.07
N GLU A 216 -6.47 24.78 5.33
CA GLU A 216 -5.11 25.07 5.79
C GLU A 216 -4.33 23.93 6.45
N LYS A 217 -4.97 22.78 6.69
CA LYS A 217 -4.31 21.60 7.25
C LYS A 217 -3.30 21.01 6.28
N TRP A 218 -2.07 20.84 6.76
CA TRP A 218 -1.01 20.11 6.06
C TRP A 218 -1.09 18.61 6.35
N THR A 219 -0.97 17.81 5.30
CA THR A 219 -0.87 16.35 5.39
C THR A 219 0.42 15.88 4.75
N THR A 220 1.29 15.24 5.53
CA THR A 220 2.51 14.62 5.02
C THR A 220 2.20 13.33 4.29
N LEU A 221 2.76 13.20 3.09
CA LEU A 221 2.64 12.02 2.25
C LEU A 221 3.75 11.04 2.59
N VAL A 222 3.39 9.76 2.71
CA VAL A 222 4.36 8.70 2.98
C VAL A 222 4.96 8.25 1.66
N PHE A 223 6.28 8.36 1.51
CA PHE A 223 6.99 7.85 0.34
C PHE A 223 7.32 6.37 0.53
N ARG A 224 6.77 5.51 -0.32
CA ARG A 224 7.07 4.06 -0.31
C ARG A 224 7.21 3.56 -1.74
N ARG A 225 8.27 2.77 -1.99
CA ARG A 225 8.53 2.11 -3.28
C ARG A 225 8.50 3.07 -4.47
N GLY A 226 9.18 4.21 -4.33
CA GLY A 226 9.26 5.20 -5.41
C GLY A 226 7.94 5.92 -5.70
N LYS A 227 6.96 5.94 -4.78
CA LYS A 227 5.68 6.66 -4.94
C LYS A 227 5.18 7.24 -3.62
N PHE A 228 4.38 8.31 -3.70
CA PHE A 228 3.70 8.88 -2.54
C PHE A 228 2.36 8.20 -2.27
N GLN A 229 2.09 7.85 -1.01
CA GLN A 229 0.80 7.33 -0.57
C GLN A 229 -0.11 8.48 -0.10
N LEU A 230 -1.36 8.50 -0.58
CA LEU A 230 -2.34 9.55 -0.28
C LEU A 230 -3.38 9.16 0.78
N SER A 231 -3.23 7.99 1.43
CA SER A 231 -4.20 7.46 2.39
C SER A 231 -4.53 8.44 3.54
N ASN A 232 -3.52 9.13 4.07
CA ASN A 232 -3.70 10.12 5.13
C ASN A 232 -4.53 11.33 4.65
N PHE A 233 -4.29 11.80 3.43
CA PHE A 233 -5.02 12.93 2.86
C PHE A 233 -6.46 12.54 2.50
N GLY A 234 -6.66 11.33 1.95
CA GLY A 234 -8.00 10.79 1.72
C GLY A 234 -8.82 10.68 3.01
N ARG A 235 -8.23 10.22 4.12
CA ARG A 235 -8.88 10.21 5.44
C ARG A 235 -9.21 11.63 5.91
N HIS A 236 -8.28 12.58 5.74
CA HIS A 236 -8.53 13.97 6.09
C HIS A 236 -9.76 14.52 5.33
N LEU A 237 -9.86 14.29 4.02
CA LEU A 237 -11.00 14.74 3.23
C LEU A 237 -12.33 14.12 3.70
N GLN A 238 -12.32 12.85 4.13
CA GLN A 238 -13.50 12.18 4.65
C GLN A 238 -13.96 12.74 6.00
N VAL A 239 -13.02 13.10 6.88
CA VAL A 239 -13.33 13.64 8.22
C VAL A 239 -13.74 15.11 8.15
N SER A 240 -13.24 15.85 7.15
CA SER A 240 -13.46 17.28 7.03
C SER A 240 -14.75 17.70 6.30
N SER A 241 -15.68 16.77 6.04
CA SER A 241 -16.99 17.07 5.45
C SER A 241 -18.10 16.58 6.41
N PRO A 242 -19.12 17.41 6.78
CA PRO A 242 -19.96 18.16 5.83
C PRO A 242 -20.28 19.64 6.16
N SER A 243 -19.76 20.26 7.24
CA SER A 243 -20.23 21.60 7.65
C SER A 243 -19.43 22.79 7.12
N SER A 244 -18.18 22.61 6.68
CA SER A 244 -17.31 23.72 6.23
C SER A 244 -17.09 23.78 4.72
N THR A 245 -17.45 22.74 3.96
CA THR A 245 -17.66 22.84 2.52
C THR A 245 -19.04 23.45 2.25
N HIS A 246 -19.18 24.72 2.62
CA HIS A 246 -20.31 25.55 2.23
C HIS A 246 -20.57 25.39 0.73
N ASN A 247 -21.84 25.14 0.39
CA ASN A 247 -22.53 25.68 -0.78
C ASN A 247 -21.65 26.56 -1.67
N ARG A 248 -21.07 25.99 -2.73
CA ARG A 248 -20.51 26.77 -3.84
C ARG A 248 -21.40 26.67 -5.08
N GLN A 249 -22.70 26.85 -4.85
CA GLN A 249 -23.74 26.99 -5.86
C GLN A 249 -24.00 28.48 -6.21
N SER A 250 -23.15 29.42 -5.78
CA SER A 250 -23.41 30.87 -5.92
C SER A 250 -22.47 31.61 -6.88
N LEU A 251 -22.01 31.00 -7.97
CA LEU A 251 -21.17 31.71 -8.96
C LEU A 251 -21.46 31.34 -10.42
N ILE A 252 -22.70 30.92 -10.72
CA ILE A 252 -23.20 30.81 -12.11
C ILE A 252 -24.51 31.61 -12.30
N THR A 253 -24.87 32.51 -11.37
CA THR A 253 -26.06 33.39 -11.52
C THR A 253 -25.73 34.87 -11.68
N SER A 254 -24.49 35.22 -12.00
CA SER A 254 -24.08 36.62 -12.20
C SER A 254 -23.41 36.90 -13.55
N GLU A 255 -23.58 36.02 -14.54
CA GLU A 255 -23.07 36.22 -15.90
C GLU A 255 -24.19 36.20 -16.97
N ASN A 256 -25.41 36.57 -16.57
CA ASN A 256 -26.54 36.74 -17.49
C ASN A 256 -27.39 37.99 -17.21
N VAL A 257 -26.82 38.99 -16.54
CA VAL A 257 -27.39 40.35 -16.43
C VAL A 257 -26.37 41.36 -16.94
N LEU A 258 -26.04 41.24 -18.23
CA LEU A 258 -25.34 42.29 -18.97
C LEU A 258 -25.59 42.08 -20.47
N GLN A 259 -26.86 42.19 -20.86
CA GLN A 259 -27.26 42.67 -22.18
C GLN A 259 -28.73 43.10 -22.15
N GLN A 260 -28.99 44.30 -22.68
CA GLN A 260 -30.27 45.03 -22.75
C GLN A 260 -30.61 45.75 -21.42
N ILE A 261 -30.67 47.07 -21.30
CA ILE A 261 -31.26 48.09 -22.19
C ILE A 261 -30.48 49.42 -22.09
N ALA A 262 -30.54 50.17 -23.18
CA ALA A 262 -29.84 51.42 -23.48
C ALA A 262 -30.26 52.66 -22.66
N SER A 263 -29.24 53.45 -22.28
CA SER A 263 -29.12 54.94 -22.38
C SER A 263 -30.09 55.86 -21.60
N PRO A 264 -29.88 57.19 -21.59
CA PRO A 264 -28.92 57.92 -20.72
C PRO A 264 -29.57 59.11 -19.97
N ASN A 265 -28.95 59.64 -18.91
CA ASN A 265 -28.81 61.10 -18.65
C ASN A 265 -28.37 61.46 -17.21
N LEU A 266 -27.33 62.32 -17.15
CA LEU A 266 -27.16 63.53 -16.34
C LEU A 266 -27.32 63.45 -14.80
N ILE A 267 -26.21 63.67 -14.07
CA ILE A 267 -25.80 64.91 -13.33
C ILE A 267 -24.81 64.50 -12.20
N PRO A 268 -23.66 65.19 -12.04
CA PRO A 268 -22.73 64.96 -10.93
C PRO A 268 -22.97 65.94 -9.77
N ILE A 269 -22.89 65.47 -8.51
CA ILE A 269 -22.66 66.33 -7.35
C ILE A 269 -21.58 65.69 -6.45
N THR A 270 -20.58 66.52 -6.20
CA THR A 270 -19.37 66.39 -5.38
C THR A 270 -19.65 66.28 -3.86
N PRO A 271 -18.62 66.00 -3.03
CA PRO A 271 -18.66 65.47 -1.66
C PRO A 271 -18.55 66.65 -0.65
N PRO A 272 -17.87 66.59 0.52
CA PRO A 272 -17.54 65.54 1.49
C PRO A 272 -18.07 65.92 2.90
N SER A 273 -17.69 65.22 3.97
CA SER A 273 -17.19 65.90 5.17
C SER A 273 -16.72 64.96 6.27
N ASP A 274 -15.59 65.38 6.83
CA ASP A 274 -14.88 64.98 8.03
C ASP A 274 -15.73 64.88 9.30
N THR A 275 -15.15 64.31 10.36
CA THR A 275 -15.13 64.79 11.77
C THR A 275 -14.88 63.57 12.68
N ILE A 276 -13.66 63.33 13.17
CA ILE A 276 -12.98 63.94 14.35
C ILE A 276 -13.28 63.20 15.68
N GLN A 277 -12.18 62.92 16.40
CA GLN A 277 -11.99 62.75 17.86
C GLN A 277 -12.69 61.59 18.59
N SER A 278 -11.99 60.69 19.30
CA SER A 278 -10.99 60.78 20.40
C SER A 278 -11.61 60.54 21.79
N HIS A 279 -10.77 59.97 22.66
CA HIS A 279 -10.92 59.75 24.11
C HIS A 279 -11.77 58.56 24.56
N SER A 280 -11.50 57.86 25.67
CA SER A 280 -10.35 57.72 26.58
C SER A 280 -10.75 56.64 27.62
N THR A 281 -9.75 55.90 28.14
CA THR A 281 -9.59 55.39 29.53
C THR A 281 -10.71 54.61 30.28
N SER A 282 -10.37 53.40 30.75
CA SER A 282 -10.24 53.00 32.19
C SER A 282 -9.86 51.50 32.25
N VAL A 283 -8.72 51.08 32.83
CA VAL A 283 -8.40 50.75 34.24
C VAL A 283 -9.45 49.90 34.97
N THR A 284 -9.13 48.62 35.23
CA THR A 284 -9.07 48.06 36.59
C THR A 284 -8.44 46.66 36.62
N ALA A 285 -7.56 46.48 37.60
CA ALA A 285 -6.89 45.23 37.97
C ALA A 285 -7.79 44.36 38.87
N SER A 286 -7.53 43.06 38.93
CA SER A 286 -7.75 42.22 40.11
C SER A 286 -6.98 40.91 39.98
N SER A 287 -5.99 40.75 40.85
CA SER A 287 -5.30 39.50 41.21
C SER A 287 -6.22 38.61 42.05
N ILE A 288 -5.97 37.29 42.11
CA ILE A 288 -5.99 36.45 43.32
C ILE A 288 -5.31 35.11 43.00
N SER A 289 -4.29 34.82 43.79
CA SER A 289 -3.60 33.55 43.99
C SER A 289 -4.38 32.64 44.94
N ASN A 290 -4.26 31.32 44.81
CA ASN A 290 -3.78 30.47 45.92
C ASN A 290 -3.64 29.00 45.53
N SER A 291 -2.53 28.46 46.03
CA SER A 291 -2.05 27.09 46.16
C SER A 291 -2.88 26.24 47.11
N THR A 292 -2.90 24.92 46.89
CA THR A 292 -2.89 23.94 48.00
C THR A 292 -2.23 22.65 47.54
N GLU A 293 -1.15 22.32 48.25
CA GLU A 293 -0.45 21.04 48.30
C GLU A 293 -1.27 20.05 49.16
N ASP A 294 -1.00 18.75 48.99
CA ASP A 294 -1.16 17.62 49.95
C ASP A 294 -0.93 16.36 49.08
N ASP A 295 0.26 15.74 49.06
CA ASP A 295 0.90 14.90 50.09
C ASP A 295 0.09 13.62 50.38
N GLU A 296 0.50 12.49 49.79
CA GLU A 296 0.55 11.23 50.52
C GLU A 296 1.48 10.21 49.82
N THR A 297 2.51 9.85 50.57
CA THR A 297 3.51 8.82 50.36
C THR A 297 2.96 7.47 50.79
N CYS A 298 3.33 6.39 50.10
CA CYS A 298 3.31 5.03 50.65
C CYS A 298 4.53 4.27 50.15
N ASP A 299 5.27 3.79 51.13
CA ASP A 299 6.59 3.17 51.08
C ASP A 299 6.60 1.69 50.62
N GLU A 300 7.79 1.34 50.12
CA GLU A 300 8.55 0.09 50.31
C GLU A 300 8.09 -1.28 49.75
N ASN A 301 8.83 -1.67 48.71
CA ASN A 301 9.76 -2.82 48.65
C ASN A 301 9.30 -4.21 49.15
N ILE A 302 9.23 -5.19 48.22
CA ILE A 302 9.84 -6.51 48.42
C ILE A 302 10.50 -7.00 47.12
N ILE A 303 11.81 -7.23 47.24
CA ILE A 303 12.70 -7.97 46.34
C ILE A 303 12.46 -9.47 46.55
N GLU A 304 12.26 -10.26 45.48
CA GLU A 304 12.75 -11.64 45.39
C GLU A 304 12.55 -12.27 43.99
N GLN A 305 13.67 -12.45 43.29
CA GLN A 305 13.96 -13.60 42.42
C GLN A 305 15.30 -14.18 42.93
N PRO A 306 15.71 -15.43 42.64
CA PRO A 306 15.23 -16.36 41.61
C PRO A 306 15.08 -17.82 42.09
N SER A 307 14.38 -18.68 41.33
CA SER A 307 14.74 -20.10 41.32
C SER A 307 14.44 -20.81 40.00
N SER A 308 15.53 -21.27 39.40
CA SER A 308 15.58 -22.27 38.35
C SER A 308 15.13 -23.63 38.89
N LEU A 309 14.22 -24.31 38.21
CA LEU A 309 14.10 -25.77 38.33
C LEU A 309 13.67 -26.40 37.01
N LYS A 310 14.59 -27.25 36.56
CA LYS A 310 14.55 -28.11 35.39
C LYS A 310 13.38 -29.09 35.50
N THR A 311 12.53 -29.16 34.48
CA THR A 311 11.65 -30.32 34.26
C THR A 311 11.97 -30.96 32.92
N LYS A 312 12.97 -31.83 32.93
CA LYS A 312 13.08 -32.94 31.97
C LYS A 312 11.89 -33.88 32.21
N ARG A 313 11.00 -34.06 31.22
CA ARG A 313 10.37 -35.39 30.94
C ARG A 313 9.45 -35.35 29.71
N GLN A 314 9.68 -36.34 28.85
CA GLN A 314 8.74 -36.98 27.91
C GLN A 314 8.49 -36.36 26.53
N ALA A 315 9.55 -36.26 25.72
CA ALA A 315 9.46 -36.38 24.26
C ALA A 315 9.87 -37.80 23.83
N LYS A 316 9.02 -38.80 24.09
CA LYS A 316 9.20 -40.16 23.55
C LYS A 316 7.92 -40.99 23.69
N ARG A 317 6.83 -40.60 23.02
CA ARG A 317 5.62 -41.41 22.75
C ARG A 317 4.61 -40.58 21.96
N LYS A 318 4.88 -40.35 20.66
CA LYS A 318 3.85 -39.90 19.71
C LYS A 318 4.16 -40.18 18.23
N VAL A 319 5.21 -40.95 17.93
CA VAL A 319 5.57 -41.34 16.56
C VAL A 319 5.01 -42.74 16.19
N GLN A 320 4.48 -43.50 17.14
CA GLN A 320 4.01 -44.87 16.88
C GLN A 320 2.50 -45.03 16.66
N THR A 321 1.73 -43.94 16.64
CA THR A 321 0.26 -44.00 16.48
C THR A 321 -0.20 -43.61 15.07
N ILE A 322 0.65 -42.98 14.25
CA ILE A 322 0.29 -42.55 12.89
C ILE A 322 0.48 -43.67 11.85
N GLU A 323 1.40 -44.62 12.06
CA GLU A 323 1.58 -45.76 11.14
C GLU A 323 0.47 -46.81 11.24
N SER A 324 -0.30 -46.89 12.34
CA SER A 324 -1.40 -47.87 12.45
C SER A 324 -2.69 -47.43 11.73
N LEU A 325 -2.87 -46.13 11.47
CA LEU A 325 -4.05 -45.59 10.79
C LEU A 325 -3.92 -45.57 9.25
N HIS A 326 -2.70 -45.69 8.72
CA HIS A 326 -2.49 -45.76 7.27
C HIS A 326 -2.72 -47.17 6.70
N ASN A 327 -2.47 -48.22 7.51
CA ASN A 327 -2.67 -49.62 7.08
C ASN A 327 -4.14 -50.10 7.10
N THR A 328 -5.02 -49.44 7.84
CA THR A 328 -6.46 -49.76 7.85
C THR A 328 -7.22 -49.17 6.65
N ARG A 329 -6.68 -48.14 6.00
CA ARG A 329 -7.35 -47.45 4.87
C ARG A 329 -7.10 -48.10 3.51
N GLU A 330 -6.00 -48.85 3.35
CA GLU A 330 -5.70 -49.64 2.15
C GLU A 330 -6.47 -50.97 2.12
N SER A 331 -6.73 -51.58 3.28
CA SER A 331 -7.48 -52.85 3.35
C SER A 331 -8.97 -52.70 3.02
N ALA A 332 -9.56 -51.52 3.23
CA ALA A 332 -10.97 -51.26 2.90
C ALA A 332 -11.23 -50.99 1.41
N LYS A 333 -10.21 -50.70 0.60
CA LYS A 333 -10.36 -50.46 -0.85
C LYS A 333 -10.30 -51.75 -1.68
N ARG A 334 -9.77 -52.85 -1.13
CA ARG A 334 -9.68 -54.14 -1.84
C ARG A 334 -10.95 -55.00 -1.79
N THR A 335 -11.89 -54.72 -0.87
CA THR A 335 -13.13 -55.50 -0.73
C THR A 335 -14.29 -54.98 -1.61
N ARG A 336 -14.09 -53.92 -2.40
CA ARG A 336 -15.11 -53.34 -3.30
C ARG A 336 -14.90 -53.65 -4.80
N ARG A 337 -13.95 -54.54 -5.12
CA ARG A 337 -13.65 -54.98 -6.49
C ARG A 337 -13.61 -56.51 -6.64
N ARG A 338 -14.41 -57.22 -5.86
CA ARG A 338 -14.74 -58.62 -6.12
C ARG A 338 -16.25 -58.78 -6.14
#